data_AF-A0A966TGV5-F1
#
_entry.id   AF-A0A966TGV5-F1
#
_cell.length_a   1.000
_cell.length_b   1.000
_cell.length_c   1.000
_cell.angle_alpha   90.00
_cell.angle_beta   90.00
_cell.angle_gamma   90.00
#
_symmetry.space_group_name_H-M   'P 1'
#
loop_
_entity.id
_entity.type
_entity.pdbx_description
1 polymer ?
#
loop_
_entity_poly.entity_id
_entity_poly.type
_entity_poly.pdbx_seq_one_letter_code
_entity_poly.pdbx_strand_id
1 'polypeptide(L)' 'MTTFTATEARKNIYSLVDEVNESHEAIQIQGKRGSAVLIAE' A
#
# COMPACT_ATOMS: atom_id res chain seq x y z
N MET A 1 -4.05 1.03 9.56
CA MET A 1 -4.62 0.43 8.31
C MET A 1 -5.12 1.52 7.37
N THR A 2 -4.24 1.96 6.49
CA THR A 2 -4.47 3.08 5.56
C THR A 2 -4.90 2.51 4.20
N THR A 3 -5.89 3.13 3.55
CA THR A 3 -6.39 2.67 2.24
C THR A 3 -5.98 3.64 1.13
N PHE A 4 -5.31 3.13 0.10
CA PHE A 4 -4.91 3.89 -1.08
C PHE A 4 -5.60 3.37 -2.32
N THR A 5 -5.80 4.24 -3.32
CA THR A 5 -6.21 3.76 -4.64
C THR A 5 -5.04 3.08 -5.35
N ALA A 6 -5.32 2.13 -6.24
CA ALA A 6 -4.28 1.51 -7.08
C ALA A 6 -3.45 2.53 -7.89
N THR A 7 -4.05 3.68 -8.23
CA THR A 7 -3.35 4.76 -8.95
C THR A 7 -2.37 5.49 -8.05
N GLU A 8 -2.74 5.80 -6.80
CA GLU A 8 -1.86 6.45 -5.82
C GLU A 8 -0.75 5.51 -5.36
N ALA A 9 -1.11 4.26 -5.07
CA ALA A 9 -0.14 3.23 -4.68
C ALA A 9 0.95 3.05 -5.74
N ARG A 10 0.57 3.06 -7.03
CA ARG A 10 1.54 2.98 -8.14
C ARG A 10 2.45 4.22 -8.24
N LYS A 11 1.94 5.41 -7.94
CA LYS A 11 2.75 6.65 -7.97
C LYS A 11 3.82 6.66 -6.88
N ASN A 12 3.50 6.10 -5.72
CA ASN A 12 4.31 6.19 -4.51
C ASN A 12 4.83 4.84 -4.01
N ILE A 13 4.96 3.83 -4.89
CA ILE A 13 5.15 2.44 -4.46
C ILE A 13 6.40 2.24 -3.60
N TYR A 14 7.49 2.93 -3.90
CA TYR A 14 8.73 2.83 -3.12
C TYR A 14 8.57 3.44 -1.73
N SER A 15 8.01 4.63 -1.62
CA SER A 15 7.74 5.28 -0.33
C SER A 15 6.78 4.48 0.55
N LEU A 16 5.77 3.84 -0.06
CA LEU A 16 4.83 2.99 0.67
C LEU A 16 5.49 1.71 1.18
N VAL A 17 6.47 1.15 0.45
CA VAL A 17 7.25 0.00 0.92
C VAL A 17 8.10 0.41 2.12
N ASP A 18 8.78 1.56 2.06
CA ASP A 18 9.57 2.07 3.18
C ASP A 18 8.67 2.33 4.41
N GLU A 19 7.53 2.99 4.22
CA GLU A 19 6.55 3.26 5.28
C GLU A 19 6.04 1.98 5.94
N VAL A 20 5.70 0.95 5.15
CA VAL A 20 5.21 -0.33 5.68
C VAL A 20 6.30 -1.07 6.43
N ASN A 21 7.55 -1.01 5.95
CA ASN A 21 8.70 -1.62 6.64
C ASN A 21 9.02 -0.93 7.97
N GLU A 22 8.91 0.40 8.04
CA GLU A 22 9.18 1.16 9.27
C GLU A 22 8.04 1.08 10.29
N SER A 23 6.79 1.19 9.82
CA SER A 23 5.62 1.23 10.70
C SER A 23 5.12 -0.17 11.10
N HIS A 24 5.45 -1.20 10.31
CA HIS A 24 4.83 -2.52 10.37
C HIS A 24 3.30 -2.50 10.27
N GLU A 25 2.72 -1.42 9.73
CA GLU A 25 1.29 -1.33 9.48
C GLU A 25 0.95 -1.82 8.08
N ALA A 26 -0.08 -2.66 7.97
CA ALA A 26 -0.60 -3.09 6.68
C ALA A 26 -1.28 -1.92 5.95
N ILE A 27 -0.98 -1.80 4.65
CA ILE A 27 -1.63 -0.85 3.75
C ILE A 27 -2.58 -1.58 2.81
N GLN A 28 -3.83 -1.13 2.74
CA GLN A 28 -4.80 -1.64 1.79
C GLN A 28 -4.75 -0.85 0.49
N ILE A 29 -4.73 -1.53 -0.65
CA ILE A 29 -4.77 -0.93 -1.97
C ILE A 29 -6.07 -1.32 -2.65
N GLN A 30 -6.90 -0.34 -3.01
CA GLN A 30 -8.18 -0.55 -3.67
C GLN A 30 -8.11 -0.12 -5.13
N GLY A 31 -8.32 -1.07 -6.04
CA GLY A 31 -8.40 -0.84 -7.48
C GLY A 31 -9.79 -1.13 -8.02
N LYS A 32 -10.09 -0.58 -9.21
CA LYS A 32 -11.34 -0.91 -9.93
C LYS A 32 -11.46 -2.39 -10.30
N ARG A 33 -10.34 -3.10 -10.39
CA ARG A 33 -10.26 -4.52 -10.78
C ARG A 33 -10.12 -5.48 -9.59
N GLY A 34 -9.95 -4.95 -8.38
CA GLY A 34 -9.70 -5.75 -7.18
C GLY A 34 -8.93 -4.96 -6.11
N SER A 35 -8.92 -5.51 -4.90
CA SER A 35 -8.17 -4.97 -3.77
C SER A 35 -6.97 -5.87 -3.46
N ALA A 36 -5.91 -5.28 -2.91
CA ALA A 36 -4.71 -5.96 -2.43
C ALA A 36 -4.28 -5.38 -1.08
N VAL A 37 -3.36 -6.06 -0.39
CA VAL A 37 -2.77 -5.58 0.87
C VAL A 37 -1.25 -5.66 0.74
N LEU A 38 -0.56 -4.59 1.11
CA LEU A 38 0.89 -4.51 1.24
C LEU A 38 1.26 -4.72 2.70
N ILE A 39 2.22 -5.62 2.95
CA ILE A 39 2.73 -5.98 4.26
C ILE A 39 4.26 -6.01 4.22
N ALA A 40 4.90 -5.67 5.34
CA ALA A 40 6.33 -5.85 5.53
C ALA A 40 6.63 -7.34 5.76
N GLU A 41 7.75 -7.81 5.25
CA GLU A 41 8.34 -9.11 5.59
C GLU A 41 9.33 -8.97 6.74
#